data_AF-A0A661A4Q7-F1
#
_entry.id   AF-A0A661A4Q7-F1
#
_cell.length_a   1.000
_cell.length_b   1.000
_cell.length_c   1.000
_cell.angle_alpha   90.00
_cell.angle_beta   90.00
_cell.angle_gamma   90.00
#
_symmetry.space_group_name_H-M   'P 1'
#
loop_
_entity.id
_entity.type
_entity.pdbx_description
1 polymer ?
#
loop_
_entity_poly.entity_id
_entity_poly.type
_entity_poly.pdbx_seq_one_letter_code
_entity_poly.pdbx_strand_id
1 'polypeptide(L)'
;MFTGNQDFYNIYGPEDIPQEKAVKLIGDIAQEIVERGLVAPAIFFLEMAKPLSFIGSQLMVMANPLVQMLFSSKKYWEFTVLMEKRENVELLIREIERRNNEYKERLKKDTGNRLRKHNDKGNPHREEG
;
A
#
# COMPACT_ATOMS: atom_id res chain seq x y z
N MET A 1 -0.96 20.70 -30.36
CA MET A 1 0.14 20.94 -29.40
C MET A 1 -0.33 20.39 -28.05
N PHE A 2 0.15 19.21 -27.66
CA PHE A 2 -0.17 18.65 -26.35
C PHE A 2 0.68 19.36 -25.31
N THR A 3 0.09 20.22 -24.50
CA THR A 3 0.72 20.79 -23.30
C THR A 3 0.85 19.68 -22.26
N GLY A 4 1.85 18.83 -22.44
CA GLY A 4 2.36 17.97 -21.36
C GLY A 4 2.97 18.86 -20.30
N ASN A 5 2.48 18.73 -19.07
CA ASN A 5 2.91 19.50 -17.90
C ASN A 5 4.46 19.44 -17.76
N GLN A 6 5.16 20.57 -17.69
CA GLN A 6 6.63 20.58 -17.73
C GLN A 6 7.32 19.82 -16.57
N ASP A 7 6.57 19.53 -15.49
CA ASP A 7 7.02 18.73 -14.35
C ASP A 7 7.38 17.27 -14.67
N PHE A 8 7.02 16.76 -15.86
CA PHE A 8 7.21 15.35 -16.22
C PHE A 8 8.69 14.96 -16.43
N TYR A 9 9.55 15.87 -16.88
CA TYR A 9 10.92 15.55 -17.28
C TYR A 9 11.99 15.84 -16.24
N ASN A 10 11.64 16.48 -15.11
CA ASN A 10 12.60 16.93 -14.11
C ASN A 10 12.82 15.96 -12.93
N ILE A 11 12.21 14.77 -12.95
CA ILE A 11 12.40 13.77 -11.88
C ILE A 11 13.42 12.75 -12.36
N TYR A 12 14.68 12.99 -11.99
CA TYR A 12 15.83 12.14 -12.31
C TYR A 12 16.28 11.31 -11.09
N GLY A 13 15.93 11.74 -9.89
CA GLY A 13 16.24 11.05 -8.64
C GLY A 13 15.20 11.26 -7.54
N PRO A 14 15.27 10.45 -6.45
CA PRO A 14 14.32 10.51 -5.33
C PRO A 14 14.29 11.87 -4.60
N GLU A 15 15.34 12.68 -4.69
CA GLU A 15 15.44 14.05 -4.18
C GLU A 15 14.58 15.06 -4.95
N ASP A 16 14.21 14.77 -6.19
CA ASP A 16 13.38 15.64 -7.03
C ASP A 16 11.89 15.54 -6.68
N ILE A 17 11.52 14.59 -5.82
CA ILE A 17 10.14 14.36 -5.39
C ILE A 17 9.92 15.07 -4.05
N PRO A 18 9.00 16.06 -3.97
CA PRO A 18 8.68 16.72 -2.71
C PRO A 18 8.28 15.71 -1.63
N GLN A 19 8.77 15.89 -0.40
CA GLN A 19 8.57 14.93 0.69
C GLN A 19 7.09 14.62 0.94
N GLU A 20 6.22 15.63 0.92
CA GLU A 20 4.77 15.45 1.07
C GLU A 20 4.18 14.56 -0.02
N LYS A 21 4.62 14.75 -1.26
CA LYS A 21 4.20 13.93 -2.41
C LYS A 21 4.71 12.49 -2.27
N ALA A 22 5.94 12.30 -1.79
CA ALA A 22 6.51 10.98 -1.55
C ALA A 22 5.71 10.20 -0.49
N VAL A 23 5.45 10.83 0.66
CA VAL A 23 4.65 10.24 1.75
C VAL A 23 3.24 9.91 1.28
N LYS A 24 2.61 10.82 0.53
CA LYS A 24 1.28 10.58 -0.04
C LYS A 24 1.29 9.39 -1.00
N LEU A 25 2.26 9.32 -1.92
CA LEU A 25 2.34 8.23 -2.89
C LEU A 25 2.55 6.88 -2.20
N ILE A 26 3.47 6.80 -1.23
CA ILE A 26 3.69 5.59 -0.42
C ILE A 26 2.41 5.18 0.31
N GLY A 27 1.71 6.14 0.89
CA GLY A 27 0.44 5.90 1.56
C GLY A 27 -0.63 5.37 0.61
N ASP A 28 -0.81 5.97 -0.56
CA ASP A 28 -1.79 5.52 -1.56
C ASP A 28 -1.50 4.07 -1.99
N ILE A 29 -0.23 3.70 -2.17
CA ILE A 29 0.20 2.35 -2.56
C ILE A 29 -0.05 1.33 -1.45
N ALA A 30 0.29 1.68 -0.20
CA ALA A 30 0.03 0.82 0.93
C ALA A 30 -1.48 0.52 1.08
N GLN A 31 -2.35 1.49 0.76
CA GLN A 31 -3.79 1.26 0.73
C GLN A 31 -4.18 0.18 -0.27
N GLU A 32 -3.78 0.35 -1.52
CA GLU A 32 -4.12 -0.55 -2.63
C GLU A 32 -3.66 -1.98 -2.35
N ILE A 33 -2.46 -2.15 -1.76
CA ILE A 33 -1.92 -3.45 -1.38
C ILE A 33 -2.83 -4.15 -0.35
N VAL A 34 -3.26 -3.43 0.68
CA VAL A 34 -4.10 -3.97 1.74
C VAL A 34 -5.50 -4.30 1.22
N GLU A 35 -6.12 -3.38 0.47
CA GLU A 35 -7.47 -3.57 -0.07
C GLU A 35 -7.56 -4.74 -1.05
N ARG A 36 -6.48 -5.02 -1.78
CA ARG A 36 -6.39 -6.15 -2.72
C ARG A 36 -5.93 -7.46 -2.08
N GLY A 37 -5.64 -7.46 -0.78
CA GLY A 37 -5.16 -8.65 -0.06
C GLY A 37 -3.75 -9.09 -0.43
N LEU A 38 -2.92 -8.19 -0.97
CA LEU A 38 -1.57 -8.48 -1.47
C LEU A 38 -0.46 -8.25 -0.43
N VAL A 39 -0.82 -8.13 0.86
CA VAL A 39 0.12 -7.77 1.93
C VAL A 39 1.33 -8.71 1.99
N ALA A 40 1.10 -10.02 2.07
CA ALA A 40 2.18 -11.00 2.20
C ALA A 40 3.15 -11.00 1.00
N PRO A 41 2.69 -11.12 -0.26
CA PRO A 41 3.61 -11.06 -1.40
C PRO A 41 4.29 -9.69 -1.54
N ALA A 42 3.60 -8.57 -1.25
CA ALA A 42 4.22 -7.25 -1.32
C ALA A 42 5.36 -7.07 -0.31
N ILE A 43 5.15 -7.44 0.95
CA ILE A 43 6.20 -7.38 1.98
C ILE A 43 7.38 -8.27 1.57
N PHE A 44 7.13 -9.49 1.12
CA PHE A 44 8.19 -10.38 0.66
C PHE A 44 9.05 -9.75 -0.45
N PHE A 45 8.43 -9.20 -1.50
CA PHE A 45 9.16 -8.53 -2.57
C PHE A 45 9.94 -7.30 -2.09
N LEU A 46 9.35 -6.48 -1.21
CA LEU A 46 10.02 -5.30 -0.65
C LEU A 46 11.19 -5.67 0.26
N GLU A 47 11.07 -6.74 1.04
CA GLU A 47 12.15 -7.32 1.85
C GLU A 47 13.31 -7.80 0.97
N MET A 48 13.01 -8.45 -0.15
CA MET A 48 14.01 -8.87 -1.14
C MET A 48 14.66 -7.70 -1.89
N ALA A 49 13.98 -6.55 -2.00
CA ALA A 49 14.49 -5.36 -2.65
C ALA A 49 15.45 -4.53 -1.77
N LYS A 50 15.49 -4.77 -0.45
CA LYS A 50 16.41 -4.07 0.48
C LYS A 50 17.91 -4.24 0.17
N PRO A 51 18.44 -5.41 -0.24
CA PRO A 51 19.79 -5.52 -0.79
C PRO A 51 19.84 -4.97 -2.22
N LEU A 52 19.87 -3.64 -2.36
CA LEU A 52 19.76 -2.91 -3.63
C LEU A 52 20.79 -3.31 -4.72
N SER A 53 21.87 -4.00 -4.38
CA SER A 53 22.96 -4.33 -5.32
C SER A 53 22.71 -5.57 -6.19
N PHE A 54 21.62 -6.34 -6.02
CA PHE A 54 21.50 -7.64 -6.71
C PHE A 54 20.34 -7.77 -7.73
N ILE A 55 19.25 -6.98 -7.67
CA ILE A 55 18.05 -7.29 -8.49
C ILE A 55 17.29 -6.08 -9.08
N GLY A 56 17.92 -4.93 -9.30
CA GLY A 56 17.22 -3.75 -9.85
C GLY A 56 16.65 -3.94 -11.27
N SER A 57 17.35 -4.64 -12.16
CA SER A 57 17.00 -4.69 -13.59
C SER A 57 15.98 -5.77 -13.96
N GLN A 58 16.00 -6.94 -13.31
CA GLN A 58 15.12 -8.07 -13.67
C GLN A 58 13.83 -8.11 -12.83
N LEU A 59 13.85 -7.57 -11.61
CA LEU A 59 12.71 -7.63 -10.70
C LEU A 59 11.59 -6.67 -11.13
N MET A 60 11.93 -5.50 -11.67
CA MET A 60 10.95 -4.58 -12.28
C MET A 60 10.28 -5.16 -13.53
N VAL A 61 11.01 -5.93 -14.35
CA VAL A 61 10.43 -6.63 -15.52
C VAL A 61 9.46 -7.72 -15.08
N MET A 62 9.77 -8.44 -14.00
CA MET A 62 8.91 -9.48 -13.43
C MET A 62 7.67 -8.90 -12.71
N ALA A 63 7.81 -7.74 -12.05
CA ALA A 63 6.70 -7.06 -11.35
C ALA A 63 5.73 -6.33 -12.29
N ASN A 64 6.10 -6.11 -13.56
CA ASN A 64 5.36 -5.31 -14.54
C ASN A 64 3.85 -5.65 -14.65
N PRO A 65 3.40 -6.92 -14.67
CA PRO A 65 1.96 -7.24 -14.77
C PRO A 65 1.15 -6.83 -13.52
N LEU A 66 1.76 -6.93 -12.33
CA LEU A 66 1.11 -6.55 -11.06
C LEU A 66 1.12 -5.03 -10.89
N VAL A 67 2.22 -4.40 -11.29
CA VAL A 67 2.40 -2.95 -11.26
C VAL A 67 1.41 -2.23 -12.16
N GLN A 68 1.25 -2.65 -13.42
CA GLN A 68 0.29 -1.99 -14.34
C GLN A 68 -1.16 -2.07 -13.85
N MET A 69 -1.50 -3.05 -13.00
CA MET A 69 -2.81 -3.17 -12.37
C MET A 69 -3.04 -2.19 -11.21
N LEU A 70 -1.95 -1.66 -10.63
CA LEU A 70 -1.94 -0.75 -9.47
C LEU A 70 -1.64 0.71 -9.87
N PHE A 71 -0.96 0.93 -11.00
CA PHE A 71 -0.39 2.24 -11.35
C PHE A 71 -0.77 2.73 -12.75
N SER A 72 -1.05 4.04 -12.88
CA SER A 72 -0.91 4.74 -14.17
C SER A 72 0.57 4.95 -14.48
N SER A 73 0.95 5.03 -15.76
CA SER A 73 2.35 5.11 -16.21
C SER A 73 3.17 6.20 -15.52
N LYS A 74 2.54 7.34 -15.15
CA LYS A 74 3.17 8.42 -14.38
C LYS A 74 3.52 8.01 -12.94
N LYS A 75 2.55 7.44 -12.22
CA LYS A 75 2.75 7.03 -10.82
C LYS A 75 3.80 5.93 -10.72
N TYR A 76 3.93 5.11 -11.77
CA TYR A 76 4.95 4.07 -11.83
C TYR A 76 6.38 4.62 -11.86
N TRP A 77 6.66 5.66 -12.66
CA TRP A 77 7.98 6.28 -12.69
C TRP A 77 8.35 6.92 -11.34
N GLU A 78 7.43 7.73 -10.80
CA GLU A 78 7.63 8.38 -9.49
C GLU A 78 7.83 7.34 -8.37
N PHE A 79 7.09 6.23 -8.40
CA PHE A 79 7.28 5.13 -7.47
C PHE A 79 8.64 4.45 -7.63
N THR A 80 9.04 4.16 -8.86
CA THR A 80 10.34 3.52 -9.18
C THR A 80 11.49 4.33 -8.59
N VAL A 81 11.50 5.63 -8.86
CA VAL A 81 12.52 6.57 -8.38
C VAL A 81 12.50 6.68 -6.85
N LEU A 82 11.33 6.69 -6.21
CA LEU A 82 11.25 6.71 -4.74
C LEU A 82 11.85 5.44 -4.10
N MET A 83 11.66 4.27 -4.71
CA MET A 83 12.12 2.99 -4.15
C MET A 83 13.63 2.78 -4.26
N GLU A 84 14.37 3.67 -4.93
CA GLU A 84 15.84 3.68 -4.91
C GLU A 84 16.42 4.00 -3.53
N LYS A 85 15.67 4.70 -2.66
CA LYS A 85 16.06 4.95 -1.27
C LYS A 85 15.56 3.84 -0.36
N ARG A 86 16.48 3.17 0.35
CA ARG A 86 16.17 2.12 1.32
C ARG A 86 15.17 2.58 2.38
N GLU A 87 15.26 3.83 2.81
CA GLU A 87 14.38 4.44 3.79
C GLU A 87 12.93 4.49 3.30
N ASN A 88 12.71 4.71 2.01
CA ASN A 88 11.38 4.74 1.41
C ASN A 88 10.80 3.33 1.29
N VAL A 89 11.63 2.31 1.02
CA VAL A 89 11.22 0.90 1.04
C VAL A 89 10.77 0.51 2.46
N GLU A 90 11.55 0.88 3.48
CA GLU A 90 11.17 0.65 4.88
C GLU A 90 9.89 1.39 5.28
N LEU A 91 9.73 2.63 4.82
CA LEU A 91 8.52 3.42 5.07
C LEU A 91 7.29 2.75 4.46
N LEU A 92 7.40 2.24 3.22
CA LEU A 92 6.31 1.52 2.56
C LEU A 92 5.94 0.23 3.30
N ILE A 93 6.92 -0.58 3.71
CA ILE A 93 6.70 -1.79 4.51
C ILE A 93 5.90 -1.46 5.78
N ARG A 94 6.35 -0.45 6.55
CA ARG A 94 5.67 -0.03 7.79
C ARG A 94 4.25 0.46 7.54
N GLU A 95 4.03 1.21 6.46
CA GLU A 95 2.69 1.69 6.11
C GLU A 95 1.75 0.55 5.72
N ILE A 96 2.23 -0.46 4.98
CA ILE A 96 1.45 -1.67 4.65
C ILE A 96 1.06 -2.41 5.92
N GLU A 97 2.01 -2.63 6.84
CA GLU A 97 1.76 -3.34 8.10
C GLU A 97 0.76 -2.60 8.99
N ARG A 98 0.94 -1.28 9.16
CA ARG A 98 0.04 -0.42 9.94
C ARG A 98 -1.40 -0.55 9.44
N ARG A 99 -1.61 -0.39 8.13
CA ARG A 99 -2.94 -0.44 7.51
C ARG A 99 -3.55 -1.83 7.54
N ASN A 100 -2.75 -2.89 7.34
CA ASN A 100 -3.22 -4.26 7.47
C ASN A 100 -3.72 -4.56 8.89
N ASN A 101 -3.00 -4.07 9.91
CA ASN A 101 -3.43 -4.22 11.30
C ASN A 101 -4.75 -3.47 11.55
N GLU A 102 -4.86 -2.22 11.10
CA GLU A 102 -6.11 -1.47 11.19
C GLU A 102 -7.28 -2.17 10.48
N TYR A 103 -7.04 -2.74 9.30
CA TYR A 103 -8.02 -3.51 8.55
C TYR A 103 -8.50 -4.76 9.33
N LYS A 104 -7.57 -5.54 9.88
CA LYS A 104 -7.89 -6.72 10.71
C LYS A 104 -8.67 -6.36 11.96
N GLU A 105 -8.33 -5.26 12.63
CA GLU A 105 -9.05 -4.82 13.83
C GLU A 105 -10.49 -4.38 13.51
N ARG A 106 -10.72 -3.74 12.36
CA ARG A 106 -12.09 -3.44 11.89
C ARG A 106 -12.90 -4.71 11.67
N LEU A 107 -12.33 -5.70 10.97
CA LEU A 107 -13.00 -6.99 10.73
C LEU A 107 -13.37 -7.75 12.02
N LYS A 108 -12.49 -7.72 13.03
CA LYS A 108 -12.75 -8.33 14.35
C LYS A 108 -13.91 -7.63 15.06
N LYS A 109 -13.91 -6.28 15.07
CA LYS A 109 -15.00 -5.48 15.67
C LYS A 109 -16.34 -5.73 14.99
N ASP A 110 -16.37 -5.79 13.67
CA ASP A 110 -17.59 -6.05 12.90
C ASP A 110 -18.13 -7.45 13.15
N THR A 111 -17.25 -8.44 13.28
CA THR A 111 -17.64 -9.82 13.61
C THR A 111 -18.16 -9.91 15.04
N GLY A 112 -17.49 -9.29 16.02
CA GLY A 112 -17.95 -9.23 17.41
C GLY A 112 -19.30 -8.50 17.55
N ASN A 113 -19.50 -7.39 16.85
CA ASN A 113 -20.77 -6.64 16.87
C ASN A 113 -21.92 -7.44 16.25
N ARG A 114 -21.67 -8.22 15.18
CA ARG A 114 -22.67 -9.11 14.58
C ARG A 114 -23.08 -10.23 15.54
N LEU A 115 -22.12 -10.84 16.23
CA LEU A 115 -22.38 -11.89 17.22
C LEU A 115 -23.21 -11.37 18.41
N ARG A 116 -22.89 -10.18 18.93
CA ARG A 116 -23.66 -9.53 20.03
C ARG A 116 -25.10 -9.26 19.63
N LYS A 117 -25.32 -8.64 18.46
CA LYS A 117 -26.67 -8.35 17.93
C LYS A 117 -27.52 -9.60 17.71
N HIS A 118 -26.92 -10.74 17.34
CA HIS A 118 -27.64 -11.99 17.18
C HIS A 118 -28.06 -12.58 18.53
N ASN A 119 -27.18 -12.51 19.54
CA ASN A 119 -27.46 -13.02 20.89
C ASN A 119 -28.52 -12.18 21.63
N ASP A 120 -28.54 -10.86 21.42
CA ASP A 120 -29.53 -9.97 22.02
C ASP A 120 -30.94 -10.13 21.41
N LYS A 121 -31.05 -10.47 20.12
CA LYS A 121 -32.35 -10.71 19.45
C LYS A 121 -32.96 -12.07 19.74
N GLY A 122 -32.18 -13.02 20.26
CA GLY A 122 -32.62 -14.37 20.58
C GLY A 122 -33.23 -14.53 21.98
N ASN A 123 -33.27 -13.47 22.80
CA ASN A 123 -33.75 -13.55 24.18
C ASN A 123 -34.91 -12.58 24.48
N PRO A 124 -36.16 -12.93 24.11
CA PRO A 124 -37.34 -12.10 24.36
C PRO A 124 -37.81 -12.07 25.82
N HIS A 125 -37.14 -12.75 26.76
CA HIS A 125 -37.65 -12.96 28.13
C HIS A 125 -36.91 -12.17 29.22
N ARG A 126 -36.40 -10.96 28.93
CA ARG A 126 -35.72 -10.12 29.94
C ARG A 126 -36.49 -8.88 30.41
N GLU A 127 -37.72 -8.66 29.97
CA GLU A 127 -38.49 -7.45 30.33
C GLU A 127 -39.62 -7.67 31.36
N GLU A 128 -39.79 -8.85 31.95
CA GLU A 128 -40.79 -9.05 33.00
C GLU A 128 -40.15 -9.56 34.29
N GLY A 129 -39.91 -8.63 35.20
CA GLY A 129 -39.55 -8.83 36.61
C GLY A 129 -40.08 -7.67 37.43
#